data_AF-A0A3A6DKC2-F1
#
_entry.id   AF-A0A3A6DKC2-F1
#
_cell.length_a   1.000
_cell.length_b   1.000
_cell.length_c   1.000
_cell.angle_alpha   90.00
_cell.angle_beta   90.00
_cell.angle_gamma   90.00
#
_symmetry.space_group_name_H-M   'P 1'
#
loop_
_entity.id
_entity.type
_entity.pdbx_description
1 polymer ?
#
loop_
_entity_poly.entity_id
_entity_poly.type
_entity_poly.pdbx_seq_one_letter_code
_entity_poly.pdbx_strand_id
1 'polypeptide(L)'
;MKIKKWHVCLAIVIVLCLGYVLYIMNPEFNDLKRFVKPIYEGDQSHRVINEDNEDVTEIFVKDTKTYYTFRLYGKIRDYISKNNLSVSKNS
;
A
#
# COMPACT_ATOMS: atom_id res chain seq x y z
N MET A 1 13.54 16.33 37.96
CA MET A 1 14.03 16.46 36.57
C MET A 1 12.95 17.17 35.75
N LYS A 2 13.18 18.41 35.27
CA LYS A 2 12.16 19.14 34.48
C LYS A 2 12.24 18.69 33.02
N ILE A 3 11.22 17.99 32.54
CA ILE A 3 11.10 17.59 31.13
C ILE A 3 11.00 18.88 30.29
N LYS A 4 11.99 19.12 29.44
CA LYS A 4 11.99 20.27 28.52
C LYS A 4 10.96 20.03 27.42
N LYS A 5 10.24 21.09 27.01
CA LYS A 5 9.19 21.02 25.97
C LYS A 5 9.65 20.32 24.69
N TRP A 6 10.94 20.43 24.33
CA TRP A 6 11.52 19.75 23.17
C TRP A 6 11.51 18.21 23.27
N HIS A 7 11.65 17.63 24.47
CA HIS A 7 11.55 16.19 24.66
C HIS A 7 10.11 15.69 24.50
N VAL A 8 9.12 16.52 24.83
CA VAL A 8 7.70 16.20 24.59
C VAL A 8 7.40 16.22 23.09
N CYS A 9 7.88 17.23 22.35
CA CYS A 9 7.73 17.27 20.90
C CYS A 9 8.42 16.07 20.22
N LEU A 10 9.63 15.73 20.64
CA LEU A 10 10.36 14.57 20.12
C LEU A 10 9.60 13.26 20.38
N ALA A 11 9.05 13.08 21.59
CA ALA A 11 8.26 11.91 21.94
C ALA A 11 7.00 11.79 21.08
N ILE A 12 6.28 12.89 20.81
CA ILE A 12 5.10 12.90 19.93
C ILE A 12 5.47 12.47 18.50
N VAL A 13 6.56 13.01 17.96
CA VAL A 13 7.05 12.65 16.62
C VAL A 13 7.40 11.16 16.55
N ILE A 14 8.08 10.62 17.57
CA ILE A 14 8.42 9.19 17.63
C ILE A 14 7.16 8.32 17.66
N VAL A 15 6.14 8.68 18.46
CA VAL A 15 4.87 7.94 18.53
C VAL A 15 4.15 7.96 17.19
N LEU A 16 4.11 9.10 16.50
CA LEU A 16 3.50 9.21 15.16
C LEU A 16 4.24 8.35 14.13
N CYS A 17 5.57 8.36 14.14
CA CYS A 17 6.39 7.51 13.26
C CYS A 17 6.16 6.02 13.54
N LEU A 18 6.11 5.60 14.80
CA LEU A 18 5.85 4.21 15.18
C LEU A 18 4.43 3.78 14.77
N GLY A 19 3.43 4.63 14.98
CA GLY A 19 2.06 4.36 14.53
C GLY A 19 1.96 4.18 13.02
N TYR A 20 2.69 4.99 12.26
CA TYR A 20 2.76 4.87 10.80
C TYR A 20 3.44 3.56 10.36
N VAL A 21 4.52 3.15 11.01
CA VAL A 21 5.19 1.87 10.73
C VAL A 21 4.27 0.69 11.03
N LEU A 22 3.59 0.72 12.20
CA LEU A 22 2.64 -0.32 12.58
C LEU A 22 1.44 -0.39 11.61
N TYR A 23 0.93 0.76 11.15
CA TYR A 23 -0.09 0.80 10.11
C TYR A 23 0.40 0.09 8.85
N ILE A 24 1.55 0.48 8.30
CA ILE A 24 2.01 -0.09 7.03
C ILE A 24 2.32 -1.60 7.12
N MET A 25 2.75 -2.07 8.29
CA MET A 25 3.01 -3.49 8.57
C MET A 25 1.79 -4.26 9.09
N ASN A 26 0.61 -3.65 9.09
CA ASN A 26 -0.58 -4.25 9.67
C ASN A 26 -0.91 -5.58 8.95
N PRO A 27 -1.09 -6.69 9.69
CA PRO A 27 -1.46 -7.99 9.12
C PRO A 27 -2.76 -7.96 8.32
N GLU A 28 -3.64 -6.97 8.50
CA GLU A 28 -4.81 -6.74 7.63
C GLU A 28 -4.44 -6.57 6.14
N PHE A 29 -3.19 -6.19 5.84
CA PHE A 29 -2.70 -6.09 4.47
C PHE A 29 -2.17 -7.41 3.90
N ASN A 30 -2.18 -8.51 4.66
CA ASN A 30 -1.80 -9.83 4.14
C ASN A 30 -2.75 -10.31 3.04
N ASP A 31 -4.04 -10.01 3.15
CA ASP A 31 -5.01 -10.34 2.12
C ASP A 31 -4.71 -9.55 0.84
N LEU A 32 -4.48 -8.25 0.97
CA LEU A 32 -4.09 -7.41 -0.16
C LEU A 32 -2.81 -7.91 -0.83
N LYS A 33 -1.81 -8.30 -0.03
CA LYS A 33 -0.59 -8.93 -0.53
C LYS A 33 -0.91 -10.16 -1.38
N ARG A 34 -1.82 -11.04 -0.93
CA ARG A 34 -2.22 -12.23 -1.68
C ARG A 34 -2.88 -11.89 -3.02
N PHE A 35 -3.66 -10.80 -3.06
CA PHE A 35 -4.32 -10.35 -4.29
C PHE A 35 -3.39 -9.69 -5.30
N VAL A 36 -2.44 -8.87 -4.84
CA VAL A 36 -1.56 -8.11 -5.75
C VAL A 36 -0.31 -8.90 -6.14
N LYS A 37 0.12 -9.87 -5.34
CA LYS A 37 1.34 -10.66 -5.60
C LYS A 37 1.34 -11.29 -7.01
N PRO A 38 0.28 -11.97 -7.49
CA PRO A 38 0.26 -12.55 -8.83
C PRO A 38 0.51 -11.51 -9.93
N ILE A 39 -0.01 -10.29 -9.77
CA ILE A 39 0.15 -9.18 -10.73
C ILE A 39 1.63 -8.83 -10.89
N TYR A 40 2.37 -8.72 -9.77
CA TYR A 40 3.81 -8.45 -9.81
C TYR A 40 4.66 -9.64 -10.25
N GLU A 41 4.12 -10.86 -10.16
CA GLU A 41 4.75 -12.09 -10.69
C GLU A 41 4.47 -12.28 -12.19
N GLY A 42 3.68 -11.42 -12.81
CA GLY A 42 3.36 -11.47 -14.24
C GLY A 42 2.22 -12.43 -14.59
N ASP A 43 1.39 -12.82 -13.61
CA ASP A 43 0.22 -13.66 -13.83
C ASP A 43 -0.86 -12.90 -14.61
N GLN A 44 -1.09 -13.31 -15.86
CA GLN A 44 -2.07 -12.70 -16.76
C GLN A 44 -3.54 -12.97 -16.38
N SER A 45 -3.78 -13.86 -15.41
CA SER A 45 -5.12 -14.10 -14.86
C SER A 45 -5.58 -13.00 -13.91
N HIS A 46 -4.68 -12.11 -13.46
CA HIS A 46 -5.00 -10.98 -12.59
C HIS A 46 -4.72 -9.67 -13.30
N ARG A 47 -5.69 -8.76 -13.28
CA ARG A 47 -5.61 -7.46 -13.94
C ARG A 47 -6.11 -6.37 -13.02
N VAL A 48 -5.56 -5.17 -13.18
CA VAL A 48 -6.07 -3.96 -12.54
C VAL A 48 -6.83 -3.17 -13.58
N ILE A 49 -8.09 -2.90 -13.29
CA ILE A 49 -8.99 -2.13 -14.15
C ILE A 49 -9.39 -0.82 -13.48
N ASN A 50 -9.64 0.21 -14.28
CA ASN A 50 -10.22 1.47 -13.82
C ASN A 50 -11.76 1.45 -13.90
N GLU A 51 -12.40 2.57 -13.57
CA GLU A 51 -13.86 2.73 -13.64
C GLU A 51 -14.42 2.56 -15.06
N ASP A 52 -13.61 2.88 -16.07
CA ASP A 52 -13.94 2.72 -17.49
C ASP A 52 -13.69 1.29 -18.01
N ASN A 53 -13.34 0.36 -17.11
CA ASN A 53 -13.05 -1.05 -17.41
C ASN A 53 -11.83 -1.24 -18.35
N GLU A 54 -10.92 -0.27 -18.37
CA GLU A 54 -9.66 -0.32 -19.10
C GLU A 54 -8.60 -1.07 -18.29
N ASP A 55 -7.78 -1.88 -18.96
CA ASP A 55 -6.66 -2.59 -18.34
C ASP A 55 -5.49 -1.65 -18.09
N VAL A 56 -5.28 -1.28 -16.82
CA VAL A 56 -4.22 -0.37 -16.37
C VAL A 56 -3.13 -1.10 -15.59
N THR A 57 -3.04 -2.42 -15.74
CA THR A 57 -2.14 -3.28 -14.96
C THR A 57 -0.68 -2.83 -15.04
N GLU A 58 -0.20 -2.49 -16.24
CA GLU A 58 1.19 -2.06 -16.45
C GLU A 58 1.49 -0.75 -15.72
N ILE A 59 0.59 0.23 -15.83
CA ILE A 59 0.70 1.54 -15.17
C ILE A 59 0.65 1.35 -13.65
N PHE A 60 -0.29 0.55 -13.16
CA PHE A 60 -0.41 0.21 -11.75
C PHE A 60 0.90 -0.39 -11.21
N VAL A 61 1.44 -1.41 -11.89
CA VAL A 61 2.70 -2.07 -11.48
C VAL A 61 3.85 -1.07 -11.45
N LYS A 62 3.97 -0.22 -12.48
CA LYS A 62 5.02 0.79 -12.56
C LYS A 62 4.96 1.77 -11.40
N ASP A 63 3.79 2.32 -11.12
CA ASP A 63 3.59 3.36 -10.12
C ASP A 63 3.74 2.83 -8.68
N THR A 64 3.35 1.58 -8.46
CA THR A 64 3.32 0.97 -7.12
C THR A 64 4.51 0.03 -6.83
N LYS A 65 5.43 -0.17 -7.80
CA LYS A 65 6.60 -1.06 -7.70
C LYS A 65 7.43 -0.82 -6.44
N THR A 66 7.66 0.44 -6.11
CA THR A 66 8.45 0.83 -4.93
C THR A 66 7.72 0.43 -3.65
N TYR A 67 6.41 0.67 -3.57
CA TYR A 67 5.60 0.26 -2.41
C TYR A 67 5.60 -1.27 -2.25
N TYR A 68 5.50 -2.01 -3.35
CA TYR A 68 5.55 -3.47 -3.31
C TYR A 68 6.92 -3.99 -2.84
N THR A 69 8.01 -3.45 -3.38
CA THR A 69 9.39 -3.81 -2.98
C THR A 69 9.62 -3.64 -1.49
N PHE A 70 9.16 -2.52 -0.93
CA PHE A 70 9.27 -2.22 0.51
C PHE A 70 8.15 -2.82 1.36
N ARG A 71 7.27 -3.65 0.78
CA ARG A 71 6.13 -4.28 1.45
C ARG A 71 5.17 -3.27 2.11
N LEU A 72 5.06 -2.07 1.53
CA LEU A 72 4.20 -0.99 1.98
C LEU A 72 2.76 -1.17 1.45
N TYR A 73 2.13 -2.30 1.77
CA TYR A 73 0.83 -2.68 1.18
C TYR A 73 -0.30 -1.68 1.49
N GLY A 74 -0.25 -0.98 2.63
CA GLY A 74 -1.17 0.13 2.91
C GLY A 74 -1.11 1.23 1.84
N LYS A 75 0.07 1.54 1.30
CA LYS A 75 0.20 2.52 0.19
C LYS A 75 -0.34 2.01 -1.13
N ILE A 76 -0.26 0.71 -1.37
CA ILE A 76 -0.89 0.09 -2.54
C ILE A 76 -2.42 0.20 -2.42
N ARG A 77 -2.97 -0.06 -1.23
CA ARG A 77 -4.41 0.15 -0.95
C ARG A 77 -4.82 1.60 -1.18
N ASP A 78 -4.07 2.55 -0.63
CA ASP A 78 -4.33 3.98 -0.79
C ASP A 78 -4.32 4.35 -2.28
N TYR A 79 -3.38 3.82 -3.07
CA TYR A 79 -3.30 4.06 -4.51
C TYR A 79 -4.51 3.47 -5.26
N ILE A 80 -4.91 2.23 -4.96
CA ILE A 80 -6.09 1.59 -5.56
C ILE A 80 -7.34 2.44 -5.27
N SER A 81 -7.53 2.83 -4.01
CA SER A 81 -8.70 3.61 -3.60
C SER A 81 -8.70 5.02 -4.18
N LYS A 82 -7.54 5.69 -4.30
CA LYS A 82 -7.45 7.05 -4.81
C LYS A 82 -7.73 7.14 -6.32
N ASN A 83 -7.37 6.10 -7.05
CA ASN A 83 -7.54 6.04 -8.51
C ASN A 83 -8.77 5.21 -8.93
N ASN A 84 -9.66 4.87 -7.98
CA ASN A 84 -10.85 4.06 -8.21
C ASN A 84 -10.58 2.77 -8.99
N LEU A 85 -9.51 2.07 -8.62
CA LEU A 85 -9.10 0.85 -9.29
C LEU A 85 -9.75 -0.37 -8.67
N SER A 86 -9.99 -1.38 -9.51
CA SER A 86 -10.44 -2.70 -9.08
C SER A 86 -9.46 -3.77 -9.56
N VAL A 87 -9.21 -4.77 -8.70
CA VAL A 87 -8.42 -5.95 -9.08
C VAL A 87 -9.39 -7.03 -9.53
N SER A 88 -9.32 -7.39 -10.81
CA SER A 88 -10.13 -8.44 -11.42
C SER A 88 -9.31 -9.70 -11.61
N LYS A 89 -9.94 -10.85 -11.39
CA LYS A 89 -9.42 -12.16 -11.79
C LYS A 89 -10.21 -12.61 -13.02
N ASN A 90 -9.52 -12.82 -14.14
CA ASN A 90 -10.12 -13.47 -15.29
C ASN A 90 -10.56 -14.87 -14.87
N SER A 91 -11.88 -15.09 -14.88
CA SER A 91 -12.48 -16.37 -14.55
C SER A 91 -12.31 -17.38 -15.66
#